data_AF-A0A0Q9X0H1-F1
#
_entry.id   AF-A0A0Q9X0H1-F1
#
_cell.length_a   1.000
_cell.length_b   1.000
_cell.length_c   1.000
_cell.angle_alpha   90.00
_cell.angle_beta   90.00
_cell.angle_gamma   90.00
#
_symmetry.space_group_name_H-M   'P 1'
#
loop_
_entity.id
_entity.type
_entity.pdbx_description
1 polymer ?
#
loop_
_entity_poly.entity_id
_entity_poly.type
_entity_poly.pdbx_seq_one_letter_code
_entity_poly.pdbx_strand_id
1 'polypeptide(L)'
;MGKGTVLSLVEKSKIEAYFESGLSYLKIAEKTGRHRKAIANCMVWGAISYCGTCELQFLTSRMNAQDYNNVLKTAFPHFQNVFQNLQWTFQHDNMPIHTARSVKSWIQGQKIDLMEWPPYSPDLNIIENVWG
;
A
#
# COMPACT_ATOMS: atom_id res chain seq x y z
N MET A 1 -27.76 4.89 -15.09
CA MET A 1 -26.90 4.02 -14.24
C MET A 1 -25.53 4.68 -14.14
N GLY A 2 -25.12 5.10 -12.94
CA GLY A 2 -23.82 5.77 -12.75
C GLY A 2 -22.67 4.80 -13.02
N LYS A 3 -21.60 5.28 -13.67
CA LYS A 3 -20.36 4.50 -13.84
C LYS A 3 -19.86 4.07 -12.45
N GLY A 4 -19.59 2.77 -12.27
CA GLY A 4 -19.12 2.19 -11.00
C GLY A 4 -17.78 2.79 -10.53
N THR A 5 -17.31 2.47 -9.33
CA THR A 5 -16.09 3.06 -8.74
C THR A 5 -14.79 2.63 -9.42
N VAL A 6 -14.81 1.52 -10.17
CA VAL A 6 -13.64 0.97 -10.86
C VAL A 6 -13.27 1.82 -12.07
N LEU A 7 -12.01 2.26 -12.13
CA LEU A 7 -11.42 3.02 -13.23
C LEU A 7 -10.58 2.11 -14.12
N SER A 8 -10.67 2.30 -15.44
CA SER A 8 -9.72 1.72 -16.40
C SER A 8 -8.32 2.32 -16.25
N LEU A 9 -7.30 1.66 -16.77
CA LEU A 9 -5.92 2.18 -16.77
C LEU A 9 -5.83 3.55 -17.45
N VAL A 10 -6.52 3.73 -18.58
CA VAL A 10 -6.55 5.01 -19.31
C VAL A 10 -7.21 6.11 -18.48
N GLU A 11 -8.28 5.80 -17.75
CA GLU A 11 -8.92 6.78 -16.85
C GLU A 11 -8.01 7.14 -15.68
N LYS A 12 -7.27 6.17 -15.11
CA LYS A 12 -6.30 6.43 -14.03
C LYS A 12 -5.17 7.35 -14.49
N SER A 13 -4.53 7.06 -15.62
CA SER A 13 -3.44 7.91 -16.14
C SER A 13 -3.92 9.33 -16.47
N LYS A 14 -5.16 9.49 -16.96
CA LYS A 14 -5.75 10.83 -17.16
C LYS A 14 -5.98 11.57 -15.84
N ILE A 15 -6.45 10.86 -14.82
CA ILE A 15 -6.66 11.42 -13.48
C ILE A 15 -5.32 11.84 -12.85
N GLU A 16 -4.29 11.00 -12.94
CA GLU A 16 -2.93 11.30 -12.47
C GLU A 16 -2.36 12.54 -13.16
N ALA A 17 -2.45 12.61 -14.50
CA ALA A 17 -2.02 13.81 -15.24
C ALA A 17 -2.75 15.08 -14.79
N TYR A 18 -4.06 14.98 -14.46
CA TYR A 18 -4.78 16.12 -13.91
C TYR A 18 -4.28 16.52 -12.52
N PHE A 19 -3.95 15.56 -11.66
CA PHE A 19 -3.32 15.85 -10.36
C PHE A 19 -1.97 16.53 -10.52
N GLU A 20 -1.10 16.05 -11.41
CA GLU A 20 0.20 16.63 -11.69
C GLU A 20 0.09 18.07 -12.23
N SER A 21 -0.96 18.36 -12.99
CA SER A 21 -1.28 19.72 -13.44
C SER A 21 -1.95 20.61 -12.37
N GLY A 22 -2.09 20.14 -11.13
CA GLY A 22 -2.58 20.91 -9.99
C GLY A 22 -4.10 21.05 -9.89
N LEU A 23 -4.88 20.22 -10.59
CA LEU A 23 -6.34 20.29 -10.51
C LEU A 23 -6.86 19.73 -9.17
N SER A 24 -7.86 20.41 -8.62
CA SER A 24 -8.58 19.89 -7.45
C SER A 24 -9.46 18.68 -7.81
N TYR A 25 -9.69 17.79 -6.84
CA TYR A 25 -10.55 16.61 -7.01
C TYR A 25 -11.93 16.93 -7.60
N LEU A 26 -12.51 18.09 -7.27
CA LEU A 26 -13.80 18.54 -7.81
C LEU A 26 -13.70 18.84 -9.32
N LYS A 27 -12.66 19.55 -9.75
CA LYS A 27 -12.42 19.83 -11.18
C LYS A 27 -12.12 18.56 -11.96
N ILE A 28 -11.42 17.60 -11.35
CA ILE A 28 -11.16 16.30 -11.97
C ILE A 28 -12.47 15.50 -12.09
N ALA A 29 -13.35 15.55 -11.08
CA ALA A 29 -14.65 14.89 -11.12
C ALA A 29 -15.56 15.41 -12.23
N GLU A 30 -15.60 16.72 -12.39
CA GLU A 30 -16.31 17.38 -13.48
C GLU A 30 -15.74 16.96 -14.85
N LYS A 31 -14.41 17.02 -15.03
CA LYS A 31 -13.75 16.67 -16.30
C LYS A 31 -13.88 15.21 -16.69
N THR A 32 -13.88 14.31 -15.71
CA THR A 32 -13.92 12.86 -15.96
C THR A 32 -15.35 12.30 -15.94
N GLY A 33 -16.33 13.06 -15.44
CA GLY A 33 -17.68 12.57 -15.17
C GLY A 33 -17.72 11.43 -14.16
N ARG A 34 -16.67 11.31 -13.33
CA ARG A 34 -16.52 10.26 -12.32
C ARG A 34 -16.87 10.80 -10.95
N HIS A 35 -17.42 9.94 -10.11
CA HIS A 35 -17.71 10.31 -8.73
C HIS A 35 -16.41 10.61 -7.97
N ARG A 36 -16.42 11.55 -7.01
CA ARG A 36 -15.25 11.90 -6.20
C ARG A 36 -14.60 10.67 -5.55
N LYS A 37 -15.39 9.73 -5.03
CA LYS A 37 -14.89 8.45 -4.48
C LYS A 37 -14.13 7.57 -5.49
N ALA A 38 -14.32 7.75 -6.79
CA ALA A 38 -13.53 7.03 -7.79
C ALA A 38 -12.18 7.73 -8.05
N ILE A 39 -12.09 9.03 -7.80
CA ILE A 39 -10.97 9.90 -8.18
C ILE A 39 -10.06 10.19 -6.98
N ALA A 40 -10.66 10.29 -5.79
CA ALA A 40 -10.02 10.64 -4.53
C ALA A 40 -9.79 9.41 -3.66
N ASN A 41 -9.31 8.31 -4.25
CA ASN A 41 -8.82 7.17 -3.50
C ASN A 41 -7.31 7.28 -3.40
N CYS A 42 -6.81 7.47 -2.19
CA CYS A 42 -5.39 7.36 -1.89
C CYS A 42 -5.14 6.01 -1.23
N MET A 43 -4.21 5.25 -1.77
CA MET A 43 -3.75 4.04 -1.11
C MET A 43 -2.62 4.44 -0.17
N VAL A 44 -2.73 4.09 1.10
CA VAL A 44 -1.71 4.37 2.12
C VAL A 44 -1.13 3.04 2.56
N TRP A 45 0.19 2.99 2.69
CA TRP A 45 0.87 1.88 3.32
C TRP A 45 1.59 2.36 4.58
N GLY A 46 1.55 1.53 5.61
CA GLY A 46 2.26 1.74 6.86
C GLY A 46 2.54 0.41 7.54
N ALA A 47 3.42 0.46 8.52
CA ALA A 47 3.77 -0.65 9.38
C ALA A 47 3.90 -0.14 10.82
N ILE A 48 3.60 -1.02 11.76
CA ILE A 48 3.67 -0.74 13.19
C ILE A 48 4.41 -1.86 13.90
N SER A 49 4.90 -1.56 15.10
CA SER A 49 5.54 -2.51 15.99
C SER A 49 5.37 -2.05 17.44
N TYR A 50 5.85 -2.87 18.38
CA TYR A 50 6.00 -2.45 19.78
C TYR A 50 6.86 -1.18 19.93
N CYS A 51 7.86 -0.97 19.06
CA CYS A 51 8.75 0.19 19.10
C CYS A 51 8.15 1.45 18.46
N GLY A 52 6.92 1.38 17.94
CA GLY A 52 6.24 2.52 17.29
C GLY A 52 5.89 2.25 15.82
N THR A 53 5.66 3.33 15.08
CA THR A 53 5.16 3.32 13.70
C THR A 53 6.25 3.70 12.70
N CYS A 54 6.15 3.19 11.47
CA CYS A 54 6.97 3.71 10.37
C CYS A 54 6.37 4.97 9.75
N GLU A 55 7.15 5.62 8.88
CA GLU A 55 6.64 6.68 8.02
C GLU A 55 5.59 6.13 7.03
N LEU A 56 4.48 6.85 6.87
CA LEU A 56 3.42 6.46 5.94
C LEU A 56 3.84 6.72 4.50
N GLN A 57 3.62 5.72 3.64
CA GLN A 57 3.87 5.83 2.22
C GLN A 57 2.55 5.99 1.47
N PHE A 58 2.43 7.09 0.72
CA PHE A 58 1.23 7.43 -0.04
C PHE A 58 1.39 7.00 -1.50
N LEU A 59 0.39 6.29 -2.01
CA LEU A 59 0.32 5.83 -3.40
C LEU A 59 -0.89 6.46 -4.08
N THR A 60 -0.68 6.91 -5.31
CA THR A 60 -1.70 7.55 -6.16
C THR A 60 -2.70 6.55 -6.75
N SER A 61 -2.36 5.25 -6.73
CA SER A 61 -3.17 4.21 -7.34
C SER A 61 -3.10 2.89 -6.56
N ARG A 62 -3.86 1.90 -7.03
CA ARG A 62 -3.86 0.55 -6.45
C ARG A 62 -2.47 -0.08 -6.65
N MET A 63 -1.85 -0.45 -5.54
CA MET A 63 -0.54 -1.07 -5.49
C MET A 63 -0.53 -2.43 -6.22
N ASN A 64 0.49 -2.64 -7.05
CA ASN A 64 0.87 -3.95 -7.58
C ASN A 64 2.10 -4.53 -6.83
N ALA A 65 2.55 -5.72 -7.20
CA ALA A 65 3.69 -6.37 -6.51
C ALA A 65 5.02 -5.60 -6.65
N GLN A 66 5.23 -4.87 -7.76
CA GLN A 66 6.42 -4.04 -7.94
C GLN A 66 6.36 -2.80 -7.03
N ASP A 67 5.19 -2.15 -6.96
CA ASP A 67 4.97 -1.02 -6.05
C ASP A 67 5.17 -1.45 -4.60
N TYR A 68 4.66 -2.62 -4.21
CA TYR A 68 4.87 -3.18 -2.87
C TYR A 68 6.35 -3.44 -2.57
N ASN A 69 7.12 -3.99 -3.52
CA ASN A 69 8.57 -4.14 -3.37
C ASN A 69 9.27 -2.79 -3.16
N ASN A 70 8.86 -1.75 -3.89
CA ASN A 70 9.43 -0.42 -3.73
C ASN A 70 9.12 0.14 -2.34
N VAL A 71 7.88 -0.02 -1.89
CA VAL A 71 7.44 0.38 -0.54
C VAL A 71 8.24 -0.34 0.54
N LEU A 72 8.45 -1.65 0.42
CA LEU A 72 9.28 -2.43 1.35
C LEU A 72 10.73 -1.93 1.36
N LYS A 73 11.33 -1.70 0.18
CA LYS A 73 12.71 -1.19 0.06
C LYS A 73 12.88 0.19 0.71
N THR A 74 11.88 1.05 0.58
CA THR A 74 11.87 2.37 1.21
C THR A 74 11.78 2.27 2.73
N ALA A 75 10.93 1.37 3.25
CA ALA A 75 10.74 1.21 4.69
C ALA A 75 11.85 0.41 5.39
N PHE A 76 12.54 -0.47 4.66
CA PHE A 76 13.48 -1.42 5.26
C PHE A 76 14.65 -0.79 6.03
N PRO A 77 15.33 0.26 5.53
CA PRO A 77 16.39 0.92 6.30
C PRO A 77 15.89 1.45 7.66
N HIS A 78 14.67 1.96 7.72
CA HIS A 78 14.05 2.39 8.97
C HIS A 78 13.87 1.22 9.93
N PHE A 79 13.35 0.07 9.46
CA PHE A 79 13.21 -1.13 10.28
C PHE A 79 14.56 -1.66 10.78
N GLN A 80 15.58 -1.69 9.93
CA GLN A 80 16.92 -2.11 10.34
C GLN A 80 17.48 -1.21 11.45
N ASN A 81 17.26 0.09 11.36
CA ASN A 81 17.71 1.03 12.39
C ASN A 81 16.93 0.89 13.70
N VAL A 82 15.60 0.80 13.64
CA VAL A 82 14.74 0.69 14.83
C VAL A 82 14.94 -0.65 15.54
N PHE A 83 15.12 -1.74 14.79
CA PHE A 83 15.21 -3.10 15.33
C PHE A 83 16.63 -3.68 15.33
N GLN A 84 17.68 -2.87 15.16
CA GLN A 84 19.07 -3.34 15.01
C GLN A 84 19.56 -4.33 16.08
N ASN A 85 19.01 -4.25 17.30
CA ASN A 85 19.37 -5.09 18.44
C ASN A 85 18.23 -6.02 18.89
N LEU A 86 17.18 -6.16 18.09
CA LEU A 86 16.01 -6.97 18.40
C LEU A 86 15.85 -8.06 17.35
N GLN A 87 15.44 -9.24 17.77
CA GLN A 87 14.88 -10.21 16.84
C GLN A 87 13.46 -9.75 16.50
N TRP A 88 13.13 -9.73 15.22
CA TRP A 88 11.84 -9.29 14.74
C TRP A 88 11.37 -10.17 13.58
N THR A 89 10.07 -10.34 13.48
CA THR A 89 9.41 -11.08 12.42
C THR A 89 8.51 -10.13 11.66
N PHE A 90 8.59 -10.14 10.34
CA PHE A 90 7.71 -9.38 9.48
C PHE A 90 6.37 -10.08 9.34
N GLN A 91 5.29 -9.31 9.43
CA GLN A 91 3.93 -9.80 9.30
C GLN A 91 3.23 -9.01 8.20
N HIS A 92 2.62 -9.74 7.25
CA HIS A 92 1.68 -9.20 6.27
C HIS A 92 0.62 -10.25 5.95
N ASP A 93 -0.51 -9.83 5.38
CA ASP A 93 -1.53 -10.77 4.94
C ASP A 93 -1.11 -11.55 3.68
N ASN A 94 -1.91 -12.55 3.30
CA ASN A 94 -1.69 -13.36 2.10
C ASN A 94 -2.30 -12.76 0.83
N MET A 95 -2.42 -11.44 0.71
CA MET A 95 -2.90 -10.83 -0.52
C MET A 95 -1.99 -11.19 -1.71
N PRO A 96 -2.54 -11.38 -2.93
CA PRO A 96 -1.75 -11.83 -4.08
C PRO A 96 -0.49 -11.00 -4.37
N ILE A 97 -0.54 -9.69 -4.07
CA ILE A 97 0.59 -8.78 -4.22
C ILE A 97 1.71 -9.06 -3.20
N HIS A 98 1.37 -9.44 -1.96
CA HIS A 98 2.33 -9.77 -0.90
C HIS A 98 2.95 -11.15 -1.11
N THR A 99 2.17 -12.09 -1.66
CA THR A 99 2.65 -13.45 -1.95
C THR A 99 3.35 -13.59 -3.30
N ALA A 100 3.46 -12.51 -4.06
CA ALA A 100 4.10 -12.50 -5.37
C ALA A 100 5.55 -13.00 -5.29
N ARG A 101 6.00 -13.72 -6.32
CA ARG A 101 7.36 -14.29 -6.36
C ARG A 101 8.45 -13.25 -6.12
N SER A 102 8.33 -12.08 -6.76
CA SER A 102 9.30 -10.99 -6.60
C SER A 102 9.40 -10.49 -5.16
N VAL A 103 8.28 -10.41 -4.46
CA VAL A 103 8.21 -9.97 -3.06
C VAL A 103 8.82 -11.01 -2.13
N LYS A 104 8.43 -12.29 -2.28
CA LYS A 104 9.02 -13.39 -1.51
C LYS A 104 10.54 -13.47 -1.70
N SER A 105 11.01 -13.36 -2.94
CA SER A 105 12.45 -13.36 -3.25
C SER A 105 13.18 -12.17 -2.63
N TRP A 106 12.57 -10.98 -2.61
CA TRP A 106 13.17 -9.81 -1.96
C TRP A 106 13.26 -10.00 -0.44
N ILE A 107 12.18 -10.42 0.22
CA ILE A 107 12.14 -10.70 1.68
C ILE A 107 13.20 -11.73 2.07
N GLN A 108 13.27 -12.84 1.32
CA GLN A 108 14.27 -13.89 1.54
C GLN A 108 15.70 -13.36 1.35
N GLY A 109 15.93 -12.53 0.32
CA GLY A 109 17.23 -11.90 0.06
C GLY A 109 17.67 -10.94 1.17
N GLN A 110 16.72 -10.32 1.87
CA GLN A 110 17.00 -9.48 3.05
C GLN A 110 17.17 -10.30 4.35
N LYS A 111 17.00 -11.63 4.31
CA LYS A 111 17.04 -12.53 5.49
C LYS A 111 16.05 -12.10 6.59
N ILE A 112 14.88 -11.65 6.17
CA ILE A 112 13.79 -11.28 7.08
C ILE A 112 12.97 -12.53 7.39
N ASP A 113 12.74 -12.80 8.68
CA ASP A 113 11.79 -13.83 9.10
C ASP A 113 10.37 -13.37 8.78
N LEU A 114 9.65 -14.16 7.97
CA LEU A 114 8.27 -13.87 7.58
C LEU A 114 7.31 -14.77 8.36
N MET A 115 6.33 -14.15 9.02
CA MET A 115 5.27 -14.86 9.74
C MET A 115 4.33 -15.56 8.76
N GLU A 116 4.02 -16.84 9.00
CA GLU A 116 2.93 -17.50 8.30
C GLU A 116 1.58 -16.88 8.72
N TRP A 117 0.79 -16.44 7.73
CA TRP A 117 -0.48 -15.81 7.98
C TRP A 117 -1.66 -16.74 7.67
N PRO A 118 -2.64 -16.90 8.56
CA PRO A 118 -3.85 -17.65 8.24
C PRO A 118 -4.74 -16.87 7.25
N PRO A 119 -5.39 -17.55 6.29
CA PRO A 119 -6.28 -16.89 5.35
C PRO A 119 -7.51 -16.29 6.06
N TYR A 120 -8.02 -15.17 5.55
CA TYR A 120 -9.24 -14.50 6.04
C TYR A 120 -9.22 -14.12 7.53
N SER A 121 -8.04 -13.83 8.08
CA SER A 121 -7.88 -13.48 9.51
C SER A 121 -7.43 -12.03 9.70
N PRO A 122 -8.22 -11.01 9.29
CA PRO A 122 -7.86 -9.61 9.50
C PRO A 122 -7.87 -9.23 10.99
N ASP A 123 -8.66 -9.92 11.81
CA ASP A 123 -8.74 -9.74 13.27
C ASP A 123 -7.42 -10.02 13.99
N LEU A 124 -6.56 -10.86 13.42
CA LEU A 124 -5.23 -11.12 13.95
C LEU A 124 -4.22 -10.02 13.59
N ASN A 125 -4.53 -9.19 12.59
CA ASN A 125 -3.61 -8.17 12.09
C ASN A 125 -3.73 -6.89 12.93
N ILE A 126 -2.74 -6.65 13.79
CA ILE A 126 -2.75 -5.52 14.73
C ILE A 126 -2.91 -4.15 14.06
N ILE A 127 -2.52 -4.01 12.78
CA ILE A 127 -2.62 -2.74 12.06
C ILE A 127 -4.05 -2.38 11.67
N GLU A 128 -4.96 -3.35 11.59
CA GLU A 128 -6.38 -3.07 11.31
C GLU A 128 -6.99 -2.25 12.46
N ASN A 129 -6.59 -2.52 13.70
CA ASN A 129 -7.02 -1.73 14.86
C ASN A 129 -6.52 -0.28 14.83
N VAL A 130 -5.40 -0.02 14.14
CA VAL A 130 -4.85 1.34 13.98
C VAL A 130 -5.61 2.10 12.91
N TRP A 131 -6.06 1.43 11.86
CA TRP A 131 -6.80 2.06 10.76
C TRP A 131 -8.28 2.30 11.07
N GLY A 132 -8.90 1.44 11.88
CA GLY A 132 -10.28 1.58 12.36
C GLY A 132 -11.33 0.88 11.50
#